data_AF-A0A2S5MWR0-F1
#
_entry.id   AF-A0A2S5MWR0-F1
#
_cell.length_a   1.000
_cell.length_b   1.000
_cell.length_c   1.000
_cell.angle_alpha   90.00
_cell.angle_beta   90.00
_cell.angle_gamma   90.00
#
_symmetry.space_group_name_H-M   'P 1'
#
loop_
_entity.id
_entity.type
_entity.pdbx_description
1 polymer ?
#
loop_
_entity_poly.entity_id
_entity_poly.type
_entity_poly.pdbx_seq_one_letter_code
_entity_poly.pdbx_strand_id
1 'polypeptide(L)'
;MVRGQPPNQGSDPISVAAGGTLIRRPLTGARVAWLVTELALLFIAAPLAMHAAVHQARIPLFVALLPILGIVLTILLADRTFSLKAELARSIPWRTLLSILVVFAVGALGVWAWLKEAHPGWLFEFPRNRPDLWLTVMLAYPVVSVATQEIVYRTFFFHRYGPLFGPRGGLAIAANGVLFGFAHIVIGQPFAVVATILGGCLFAARYQETRSFWAVFVEHTLWGAFIFTIGLGRYFFTGISNV
;
A
#
# COMPACT_ATOMS: atom_id res chain seq x y z
N MET A 1 -33.84 -11.69 -38.90
CA MET A 1 -33.39 -12.21 -37.59
C MET A 1 -32.16 -11.43 -37.15
N VAL A 2 -32.35 -10.41 -36.33
CA VAL A 2 -31.28 -9.52 -35.84
C VAL A 2 -30.67 -10.16 -34.60
N ARG A 3 -29.36 -10.43 -34.64
CA ARG A 3 -28.57 -10.92 -33.50
C ARG A 3 -28.70 -9.95 -32.33
N GLY A 4 -29.15 -10.45 -31.18
CA GLY A 4 -29.19 -9.70 -29.94
C GLY A 4 -27.79 -9.19 -29.58
N GLN A 5 -27.66 -7.88 -29.46
CA GLN A 5 -26.55 -7.26 -28.75
C GLN A 5 -26.54 -7.77 -27.30
N PRO A 6 -25.35 -8.05 -26.71
CA PRO A 6 -25.29 -8.29 -25.28
C PRO A 6 -25.74 -7.03 -24.53
N PRO A 7 -26.46 -7.16 -23.41
CA PRO A 7 -26.97 -6.02 -22.68
C PRO A 7 -25.81 -5.14 -22.23
N ASN A 8 -25.96 -3.85 -22.50
CA ASN A 8 -25.13 -2.77 -22.02
C ASN A 8 -24.92 -2.94 -20.50
N GLN A 9 -23.70 -3.28 -20.09
CA GLN A 9 -23.32 -3.30 -18.67
C GLN A 9 -23.33 -1.86 -18.17
N GLY A 10 -24.51 -1.41 -17.76
CA GLY A 10 -24.67 -0.18 -17.00
C GLY A 10 -23.68 -0.22 -15.84
N SER A 11 -22.86 0.83 -15.76
CA SER A 11 -21.91 1.07 -14.70
C SER A 11 -22.61 1.02 -13.34
N ASP A 12 -22.56 -0.14 -12.67
CA ASP A 12 -22.89 -0.24 -11.26
C ASP A 12 -22.08 0.82 -10.50
N PRO A 13 -22.70 1.62 -9.61
CA PRO A 13 -22.01 2.67 -8.90
C PRO A 13 -20.79 2.08 -8.21
N ILE A 14 -19.64 2.72 -8.48
CA ILE A 14 -18.29 2.39 -7.99
C ILE A 14 -18.42 1.73 -6.63
N SER A 15 -18.22 0.41 -6.56
CA SER A 15 -18.31 -0.32 -5.32
C SER A 15 -16.89 -0.63 -4.82
N VAL A 16 -16.60 -0.37 -3.55
CA VAL A 16 -15.27 -0.58 -2.94
C VAL A 16 -14.94 -2.06 -2.89
N ALA A 17 -14.00 -2.53 -3.70
CA ALA A 17 -13.55 -3.93 -3.78
C ALA A 17 -12.15 -4.04 -4.38
N ALA A 18 -11.45 -5.11 -4.04
CA ALA A 18 -10.22 -5.51 -4.72
C ALA A 18 -10.49 -6.05 -6.14
N GLY A 19 -9.49 -5.99 -7.01
CA GLY A 19 -9.55 -6.45 -8.39
C GLY A 19 -9.89 -7.93 -8.56
N GLY A 20 -9.48 -8.76 -7.61
CA GLY A 20 -9.75 -10.20 -7.51
C GLY A 20 -10.99 -10.59 -6.71
N THR A 21 -11.82 -9.62 -6.29
CA THR A 21 -13.08 -9.92 -5.61
C THR A 21 -14.07 -10.54 -6.61
N LEU A 22 -14.49 -11.78 -6.36
CA LEU A 22 -15.41 -12.52 -7.22
C LEU A 22 -16.87 -12.29 -6.83
N ILE A 23 -17.17 -12.38 -5.53
CA ILE A 23 -18.54 -12.31 -4.99
C ILE A 23 -18.52 -11.50 -3.70
N ARG A 24 -19.55 -10.68 -3.48
CA ARG A 24 -19.74 -10.01 -2.19
C ARG A 24 -20.69 -10.81 -1.31
N ARG A 25 -20.29 -11.01 -0.06
CA ARG A 25 -21.18 -11.56 0.96
C ARG A 25 -22.00 -10.42 1.58
N PRO A 26 -23.28 -10.63 1.90
CA PRO A 26 -24.11 -9.61 2.53
C PRO A 26 -23.57 -9.24 3.91
N LEU A 27 -23.77 -7.97 4.30
CA LEU A 27 -23.44 -7.48 5.62
C LEU A 27 -24.60 -7.76 6.58
N THR A 28 -24.36 -8.58 7.59
CA THR A 28 -25.23 -8.73 8.78
C THR A 28 -24.59 -7.99 9.95
N GLY A 29 -25.38 -7.63 10.98
CA GLY A 29 -24.84 -6.95 12.17
C GLY A 29 -23.68 -7.73 12.83
N ALA A 30 -23.83 -9.05 12.97
CA ALA A 30 -22.78 -9.92 13.49
C ALA A 30 -21.51 -9.92 12.61
N ARG A 31 -21.67 -9.93 11.28
CA ARG A 31 -20.54 -9.86 10.34
C ARG A 31 -19.82 -8.51 10.42
N VAL A 32 -20.57 -7.42 10.55
CA VAL A 32 -19.98 -6.09 10.73
C VAL A 32 -19.15 -6.04 12.00
N ALA A 33 -19.70 -6.49 13.13
CA ALA A 33 -18.96 -6.56 14.39
C ALA A 33 -17.67 -7.39 14.25
N TRP A 34 -17.76 -8.58 13.63
CA TRP A 34 -16.60 -9.42 13.34
C TRP A 34 -15.53 -8.69 12.52
N LEU A 35 -15.91 -8.06 11.40
CA LEU A 35 -14.96 -7.38 10.51
C LEU A 35 -14.31 -6.16 11.18
N VAL A 36 -15.05 -5.43 12.02
CA VAL A 36 -14.49 -4.30 12.77
C VAL A 36 -13.47 -4.79 13.80
N THR A 37 -13.77 -5.86 14.54
CA THR A 37 -12.81 -6.48 15.47
C THR A 37 -11.58 -7.01 14.74
N GLU A 38 -11.76 -7.72 13.64
CA GLU A 38 -10.67 -8.25 12.81
C GLU A 38 -9.79 -7.11 12.25
N LEU A 39 -10.40 -6.02 11.78
CA LEU A 39 -9.68 -4.83 11.31
C LEU A 39 -8.87 -4.20 12.44
N ALA A 40 -9.43 -4.04 13.63
CA ALA A 40 -8.69 -3.49 14.78
C ALA A 40 -7.51 -4.39 15.19
N LEU A 41 -7.71 -5.71 15.21
CA LEU A 41 -6.63 -6.66 15.53
C LEU A 41 -5.51 -6.62 14.49
N LEU A 42 -5.84 -6.66 13.19
CA LEU A 42 -4.84 -6.74 12.13
C LEU A 42 -4.18 -5.40 11.79
N PHE A 43 -4.88 -4.27 11.92
CA PHE A 43 -4.38 -2.97 11.47
C PHE A 43 -4.01 -2.02 12.62
N ILE A 44 -4.34 -2.35 13.87
CA ILE A 44 -3.92 -1.58 15.05
C ILE A 44 -3.05 -2.44 15.97
N ALA A 45 -3.55 -3.59 16.43
CA ALA A 45 -2.80 -4.42 17.37
C ALA A 45 -1.55 -5.04 16.72
N ALA A 46 -1.63 -5.50 15.46
CA ALA A 46 -0.48 -6.09 14.79
C ALA A 46 0.67 -5.09 14.52
N PRO A 47 0.44 -3.85 14.03
CA PRO A 47 1.51 -2.85 13.98
C PRO A 47 2.13 -2.50 15.33
N LEU A 48 1.35 -2.46 16.41
CA LEU A 48 1.87 -2.24 17.76
C LEU A 48 2.75 -3.41 18.21
N ALA A 49 2.31 -4.66 17.97
CA ALA A 49 3.11 -5.85 18.25
C ALA A 49 4.39 -5.88 17.41
N MET A 50 4.31 -5.49 16.14
CA MET A 50 5.46 -5.37 15.24
C MET A 50 6.43 -4.29 15.71
N HIS A 51 5.94 -3.14 16.16
CA HIS A 51 6.75 -2.09 16.76
C HIS A 51 7.50 -2.60 18.00
N ALA A 52 6.81 -3.33 18.90
CA ALA A 52 7.46 -3.95 20.05
C ALA A 52 8.50 -5.01 19.63
N ALA A 53 8.19 -5.86 18.65
CA ALA A 53 9.12 -6.86 18.12
C ALA A 53 10.40 -6.23 17.53
N VAL A 54 10.25 -5.15 16.77
CA VAL A 54 11.38 -4.45 16.15
C VAL A 54 12.22 -3.73 17.20
N HIS A 55 11.61 -2.94 18.10
CA HIS A 55 12.37 -2.08 19.01
C HIS A 55 12.80 -2.76 20.31
N GLN A 56 12.00 -3.66 20.86
CA GLN A 56 12.28 -4.33 22.12
C GLN A 56 13.02 -5.65 21.89
N ALA A 57 12.53 -6.48 20.97
CA ALA A 57 13.15 -7.77 20.66
C ALA A 57 14.23 -7.70 19.57
N ARG A 58 14.49 -6.50 19.01
CA ARG A 58 15.52 -6.25 17.98
C ARG A 58 15.35 -7.11 16.73
N ILE A 59 14.12 -7.52 16.42
CA ILE A 59 13.83 -8.30 15.22
C ILE A 59 13.94 -7.39 13.99
N PRO A 60 14.69 -7.78 12.94
CA PRO A 60 14.77 -6.98 11.73
C PRO A 60 13.39 -6.76 11.10
N LEU A 61 13.13 -5.55 10.61
CA LEU A 61 11.81 -5.13 10.13
C LEU A 61 11.25 -6.07 9.06
N PHE A 62 12.08 -6.47 8.10
CA PHE A 62 11.68 -7.34 7.00
C PHE A 62 11.32 -8.76 7.47
N VAL A 63 11.95 -9.25 8.54
CA VAL A 63 11.58 -10.54 9.16
C VAL A 63 10.23 -10.42 9.85
N ALA A 64 9.99 -9.32 10.58
CA ALA A 64 8.73 -9.08 11.26
C ALA A 64 7.53 -8.90 10.29
N LEU A 65 7.79 -8.54 9.02
CA LEU A 65 6.74 -8.46 7.98
C LEU A 65 6.24 -9.84 7.52
N LEU A 66 7.10 -10.88 7.53
CA LEU A 66 6.77 -12.19 6.95
C LEU A 66 5.58 -12.88 7.64
N PRO A 67 5.46 -12.91 8.98
CA PRO A 67 4.29 -13.48 9.65
C PRO A 67 2.99 -12.75 9.29
N ILE A 68 3.03 -11.42 9.18
CA ILE A 68 1.86 -10.61 8.80
C ILE A 68 1.41 -10.96 7.38
N LEU A 69 2.35 -11.02 6.43
CA LEU A 69 2.06 -11.45 5.07
C LEU A 69 1.48 -12.87 5.05
N GLY A 70 2.09 -13.81 5.79
CA GLY A 70 1.64 -15.19 5.88
C GLY A 70 0.19 -15.32 6.38
N ILE A 71 -0.16 -14.60 7.45
CA ILE A 71 -1.54 -14.56 7.97
C ILE A 71 -2.50 -14.01 6.92
N VAL A 72 -2.18 -12.85 6.33
CA VAL A 72 -3.05 -12.20 5.33
C VAL A 72 -3.25 -13.06 4.09
N LEU A 73 -2.17 -13.65 3.56
CA LEU A 73 -2.26 -14.57 2.42
C LEU A 73 -3.07 -15.81 2.76
N THR A 74 -2.92 -16.37 3.97
CA THR A 74 -3.71 -17.53 4.39
C THR A 74 -5.20 -17.20 4.40
N ILE A 75 -5.58 -16.04 4.95
CA ILE A 75 -6.98 -15.59 4.97
C ILE A 75 -7.50 -15.36 3.54
N LEU A 76 -6.71 -14.70 2.68
CA LEU A 76 -7.09 -14.42 1.29
C LEU A 76 -7.27 -15.69 0.46
N LEU A 77 -6.31 -16.61 0.55
CA LEU A 77 -6.31 -17.83 -0.26
C LEU A 77 -7.36 -18.85 0.21
N ALA A 78 -7.75 -18.80 1.49
CA ALA A 78 -8.86 -19.59 2.02
C ALA A 78 -10.25 -19.02 1.62
N ASP A 79 -10.33 -17.73 1.26
CA ASP A 79 -11.59 -17.10 0.90
C ASP A 79 -12.00 -17.42 -0.54
N ARG A 80 -13.02 -18.26 -0.69
CA ARG A 80 -13.60 -18.64 -1.99
C ARG A 80 -14.21 -17.47 -2.77
N THR A 81 -14.44 -16.33 -2.13
CA THR A 81 -14.94 -15.13 -2.81
C THR A 81 -13.84 -14.24 -3.37
N PHE A 82 -12.58 -14.66 -3.25
CA PHE A 82 -11.41 -13.98 -3.79
C PHE A 82 -10.64 -14.88 -4.76
N SER A 83 -9.99 -14.27 -5.75
CA SER A 83 -9.06 -14.94 -6.64
C SER A 83 -7.81 -14.10 -6.81
N LEU A 84 -6.68 -14.60 -6.28
CA LEU A 84 -5.37 -13.97 -6.48
C LEU A 84 -4.98 -13.92 -7.96
N LYS A 85 -5.36 -14.94 -8.74
CA LYS A 85 -5.13 -14.94 -10.19
C LYS A 85 -5.87 -13.78 -10.86
N ALA A 86 -7.13 -13.53 -10.48
CA ALA A 86 -7.91 -12.42 -11.03
C ALA A 86 -7.36 -11.06 -10.59
N GLU A 87 -6.89 -10.95 -9.36
CA GLU A 87 -6.21 -9.76 -8.84
C GLU A 87 -4.97 -9.40 -9.67
N LEU A 88 -4.10 -10.40 -9.90
CA LEU A 88 -2.83 -10.19 -10.60
C LEU A 88 -2.96 -10.15 -12.14
N ALA A 89 -4.10 -10.59 -12.69
CA ALA A 89 -4.36 -10.54 -14.14
C ALA A 89 -4.65 -9.12 -14.64
N ARG A 90 -4.97 -8.17 -13.75
CA ARG A 90 -5.28 -6.79 -14.14
C ARG A 90 -4.00 -6.03 -14.47
N SER A 91 -3.86 -5.62 -15.73
CA SER A 91 -2.73 -4.83 -16.21
C SER A 91 -2.79 -3.37 -15.76
N ILE A 92 -1.78 -2.59 -16.17
CA ILE A 92 -1.73 -1.14 -15.98
C ILE A 92 -2.16 -0.48 -17.30
N PRO A 93 -3.31 0.21 -17.36
CA PRO A 93 -3.67 0.98 -18.54
C PRO A 93 -2.63 2.08 -18.81
N TRP A 94 -2.29 2.35 -20.07
CA TRP A 94 -1.27 3.35 -20.39
C TRP A 94 -1.62 4.75 -19.85
N ARG A 95 -2.91 5.11 -19.83
CA ARG A 95 -3.40 6.38 -19.27
C ARG A 95 -3.14 6.48 -17.76
N THR A 96 -3.31 5.36 -17.05
CA THR A 96 -2.99 5.24 -15.63
C THR A 96 -1.48 5.37 -15.42
N LEU A 97 -0.67 4.68 -16.22
CA LEU A 97 0.78 4.81 -16.15
C LEU A 97 1.23 6.26 -16.39
N LEU A 98 0.69 6.93 -17.41
CA LEU A 98 0.98 8.35 -17.67
C LEU A 98 0.54 9.23 -16.49
N SER A 99 -0.64 8.99 -15.91
CA SER A 99 -1.11 9.70 -14.72
C SER A 99 -0.16 9.51 -13.54
N ILE A 100 0.31 8.29 -13.28
CA ILE A 100 1.31 7.98 -12.25
C ILE A 100 2.59 8.78 -12.50
N LEU A 101 3.11 8.76 -13.73
CA LEU A 101 4.34 9.46 -14.08
C LEU A 101 4.21 10.98 -13.97
N VAL A 102 3.06 11.56 -14.34
CA VAL A 102 2.81 13.01 -14.20
C VAL A 102 2.70 13.41 -12.73
N VAL A 103 1.90 12.69 -11.94
CA VAL A 103 1.76 12.94 -10.50
C VAL A 103 3.12 12.81 -9.80
N PHE A 104 3.87 11.76 -10.14
CA PHE A 104 5.23 11.57 -9.65
C PHE A 104 6.15 12.71 -10.06
N ALA A 105 6.21 13.09 -11.34
CA ALA A 105 7.11 14.13 -11.82
C ALA A 105 6.85 15.48 -11.13
N VAL A 106 5.58 15.88 -11.00
CA VAL A 106 5.19 17.13 -10.33
C VAL A 106 5.56 17.09 -8.85
N GLY A 107 5.18 16.02 -8.14
CA GLY A 107 5.45 15.93 -6.71
C GLY A 107 6.94 15.73 -6.39
N ALA A 108 7.66 14.93 -7.18
CA ALA A 108 9.10 14.75 -7.06
C ALA A 108 9.87 16.05 -7.33
N LEU A 109 9.44 16.85 -8.32
CA LEU A 109 10.01 18.17 -8.56
C LEU A 109 9.81 19.10 -7.36
N GLY A 110 8.60 19.12 -6.78
CA GLY A 110 8.31 19.91 -5.58
C GLY A 110 9.17 19.50 -4.37
N VAL A 111 9.27 18.19 -4.11
CA VAL A 111 10.11 17.66 -3.01
C VAL A 111 11.58 17.97 -3.26
N TRP A 112 12.08 17.80 -4.50
CA TRP A 112 13.46 18.14 -4.85
C TRP A 112 13.75 19.63 -4.66
N ALA A 113 12.85 20.51 -5.12
CA ALA A 113 13.02 21.97 -4.99
C ALA A 113 13.10 22.39 -3.52
N TRP A 114 12.16 21.91 -2.70
CA TRP A 114 12.18 22.15 -1.26
C TRP A 114 13.45 21.60 -0.60
N LEU A 115 13.85 20.36 -0.92
CA LEU A 115 15.01 19.72 -0.29
C LEU A 115 16.32 20.41 -0.68
N LYS A 116 16.42 20.89 -1.92
CA LYS A 116 17.57 21.67 -2.41
C LYS A 116 17.78 22.96 -1.60
N GLU A 117 16.70 23.61 -1.18
CA GLU A 117 16.76 24.84 -0.40
C GLU A 117 16.93 24.57 1.10
N ALA A 118 16.13 23.66 1.66
CA ALA A 118 16.11 23.38 3.09
C ALA A 118 17.31 22.55 3.57
N HIS A 119 17.71 21.54 2.78
CA HIS A 119 18.73 20.56 3.16
C HIS A 119 19.59 20.10 1.97
N PRO A 120 20.33 21.01 1.29
CA PRO A 120 21.08 20.67 0.08
C PRO A 120 22.08 19.52 0.26
N GLY A 121 22.65 19.37 1.46
CA GLY A 121 23.59 18.28 1.77
C GLY A 121 22.97 16.88 1.80
N TRP A 122 21.63 16.77 1.92
CA TRP A 122 20.94 15.48 1.93
C TRP A 122 20.65 14.95 0.54
N LEU A 123 20.60 15.85 -0.45
CA LEU A 123 20.33 15.46 -1.83
C LEU A 123 21.27 14.34 -2.23
N PHE A 124 20.72 13.21 -2.69
CA PHE A 124 21.48 12.06 -3.19
C PHE A 124 22.57 11.52 -2.25
N GLU A 125 22.45 11.78 -0.94
CA GLU A 125 23.44 11.36 0.06
C GLU A 125 23.61 9.84 0.08
N PHE A 126 22.49 9.10 0.07
CA PHE A 126 22.49 7.63 0.11
C PHE A 126 23.18 6.98 -1.11
N PRO A 127 22.78 7.27 -2.38
CA PRO A 127 23.46 6.70 -3.55
C PRO A 127 24.91 7.16 -3.72
N ARG A 128 25.29 8.36 -3.24
CA ARG A 128 26.69 8.83 -3.31
C ARG A 128 27.60 8.14 -2.30
N ASN A 129 27.13 7.96 -1.06
CA ASN A 129 27.96 7.49 0.03
C ASN A 129 27.91 5.97 0.22
N ARG A 130 26.81 5.32 -0.17
CA ARG A 130 26.62 3.86 -0.04
C ARG A 130 25.91 3.26 -1.26
N PRO A 131 26.50 3.34 -2.47
CA PRO A 131 25.86 2.92 -3.72
C PRO A 131 25.45 1.43 -3.71
N ASP A 132 26.25 0.53 -3.14
CA ASP A 132 25.94 -0.91 -3.13
C ASP A 132 24.71 -1.23 -2.26
N LEU A 133 24.63 -0.58 -1.09
CA LEU A 133 23.47 -0.73 -0.21
C LEU A 133 22.24 -0.06 -0.82
N TRP A 134 22.40 1.11 -1.44
CA TRP A 134 21.33 1.77 -2.18
C TRP A 134 20.78 0.85 -3.28
N LEU A 135 21.65 0.24 -4.09
CA LEU A 135 21.23 -0.67 -5.16
C LEU A 135 20.52 -1.91 -4.59
N THR A 136 21.03 -2.47 -3.50
CA THR A 136 20.38 -3.58 -2.79
C THR A 136 18.97 -3.18 -2.34
N VAL A 137 18.80 -1.99 -1.78
CA VAL A 137 17.47 -1.47 -1.41
C VAL A 137 16.62 -1.28 -2.65
N MET A 138 17.11 -0.67 -3.73
CA MET A 138 16.33 -0.44 -4.96
C MET A 138 15.81 -1.74 -5.59
N LEU A 139 16.53 -2.85 -5.43
CA LEU A 139 16.15 -4.16 -5.95
C LEU A 139 15.26 -4.96 -4.97
N ALA A 140 15.60 -4.96 -3.68
CA ALA A 140 14.91 -5.78 -2.68
C ALA A 140 13.64 -5.12 -2.12
N TYR A 141 13.66 -3.81 -1.91
CA TYR A 141 12.55 -3.06 -1.32
C TYR A 141 11.22 -3.24 -2.07
N PRO A 142 11.17 -3.17 -3.41
CA PRO A 142 9.92 -3.35 -4.14
C PRO A 142 9.30 -4.73 -3.88
N VAL A 143 10.11 -5.78 -3.92
CA VAL A 143 9.62 -7.16 -3.82
C VAL A 143 9.24 -7.52 -2.39
N VAL A 144 10.11 -7.22 -1.42
CA VAL A 144 9.92 -7.66 -0.03
C VAL A 144 8.95 -6.74 0.70
N SER A 145 9.08 -5.43 0.50
CA SER A 145 8.35 -4.43 1.27
C SER A 145 7.10 -3.95 0.53
N VAL A 146 7.25 -3.40 -0.67
CA VAL A 146 6.11 -2.81 -1.40
C VAL A 146 5.07 -3.87 -1.72
N ALA A 147 5.45 -5.03 -2.27
CA ALA A 147 4.48 -6.08 -2.58
C ALA A 147 3.69 -6.53 -1.35
N THR A 148 4.38 -6.76 -0.22
CA THR A 148 3.74 -7.11 1.05
C THR A 148 2.75 -6.05 1.50
N GLN A 149 3.19 -4.80 1.51
CA GLN A 149 2.37 -3.66 1.93
C GLN A 149 1.15 -3.48 1.03
N GLU A 150 1.29 -3.58 -0.29
CA GLU A 150 0.18 -3.45 -1.22
C GLU A 150 -0.80 -4.63 -1.15
N ILE A 151 -0.32 -5.86 -0.90
CA ILE A 151 -1.21 -7.00 -0.64
C ILE A 151 -2.05 -6.76 0.61
N VAL A 152 -1.43 -6.32 1.72
CA VAL A 152 -2.12 -6.12 3.00
C VAL A 152 -3.09 -4.93 2.94
N TYR A 153 -2.61 -3.79 2.48
CA TYR A 153 -3.36 -2.56 2.58
C TYR A 153 -4.18 -2.25 1.31
N ARG A 154 -3.93 -2.87 0.15
CA ARG A 154 -4.81 -2.67 -1.02
C ARG A 154 -5.66 -3.88 -1.28
N THR A 155 -5.04 -4.97 -1.70
CA THR A 155 -5.78 -6.18 -2.09
C THR A 155 -6.63 -6.71 -0.93
N PHE A 156 -6.03 -7.00 0.23
CA PHE A 156 -6.74 -7.55 1.37
C PHE A 156 -7.75 -6.57 1.96
N PHE A 157 -7.33 -5.33 2.21
CA PHE A 157 -8.21 -4.33 2.82
C PHE A 157 -9.45 -4.05 1.98
N PHE A 158 -9.29 -3.76 0.68
CA PHE A 158 -10.42 -3.41 -0.18
C PHE A 158 -11.31 -4.63 -0.47
N HIS A 159 -10.75 -5.83 -0.52
CA HIS A 159 -11.55 -7.05 -0.62
C HIS A 159 -12.42 -7.25 0.64
N ARG A 160 -11.78 -7.22 1.81
CA ARG A 160 -12.37 -7.72 3.06
C ARG A 160 -13.18 -6.68 3.82
N TYR A 161 -12.67 -5.45 3.90
CA TYR A 161 -13.29 -4.37 4.67
C TYR A 161 -13.95 -3.31 3.81
N GLY A 162 -13.68 -3.29 2.49
CA GLY A 162 -14.32 -2.38 1.55
C GLY A 162 -15.84 -2.21 1.74
N PRO A 163 -16.62 -3.29 1.94
CA PRO A 163 -18.06 -3.19 2.20
C PRO A 163 -18.46 -2.33 3.42
N LEU A 164 -17.61 -2.20 4.45
CA LEU A 164 -17.90 -1.41 5.65
C LEU A 164 -18.01 0.10 5.37
N PHE A 165 -17.45 0.57 4.26
CA PHE A 165 -17.28 1.99 3.97
C PHE A 165 -18.25 2.52 2.90
N GLY A 166 -19.24 1.71 2.51
CA GLY A 166 -20.24 2.06 1.51
C GLY A 166 -19.69 2.14 0.08
N PRO A 167 -20.50 2.58 -0.89
CA PRO A 167 -20.11 2.54 -2.30
C PRO A 167 -19.08 3.63 -2.65
N ARG A 168 -19.22 4.85 -2.12
CA ARG A 168 -18.49 6.04 -2.61
C ARG A 168 -16.96 6.03 -2.48
N GLY A 169 -16.35 5.06 -1.81
CA GLY A 169 -14.89 4.87 -1.77
C GLY A 169 -14.10 5.85 -0.91
N GLY A 170 -14.49 7.11 -0.80
CA GLY A 170 -13.73 8.14 -0.09
C GLY A 170 -13.38 7.76 1.36
N LEU A 171 -14.34 7.21 2.11
CA LEU A 171 -14.09 6.79 3.50
C LEU A 171 -13.14 5.57 3.57
N ALA A 172 -13.24 4.63 2.62
CA ALA A 172 -12.30 3.51 2.54
C ALA A 172 -10.88 3.99 2.25
N ILE A 173 -10.72 4.96 1.35
CA ILE A 173 -9.42 5.57 1.01
C ILE A 173 -8.81 6.25 2.23
N ALA A 174 -9.59 7.09 2.92
CA ALA A 174 -9.12 7.79 4.11
C ALA A 174 -8.75 6.83 5.24
N ALA A 175 -9.62 5.86 5.55
CA ALA A 175 -9.34 4.83 6.55
C ALA A 175 -8.09 4.03 6.19
N ASN A 176 -7.94 3.65 4.91
CA ASN A 176 -6.78 2.92 4.44
C ASN A 176 -5.48 3.72 4.58
N GLY A 177 -5.47 4.98 4.18
CA GLY A 177 -4.31 5.86 4.33
C GLY A 177 -3.90 6.04 5.79
N VAL A 178 -4.87 6.27 6.69
CA VAL A 178 -4.60 6.39 8.13
C VAL A 178 -4.03 5.09 8.71
N LEU A 179 -4.60 3.93 8.39
CA LEU A 179 -4.10 2.64 8.88
C LEU A 179 -2.72 2.31 8.29
N PHE A 180 -2.47 2.67 7.04
CA PHE A 180 -1.17 2.50 6.39
C PHE A 180 -0.10 3.38 7.05
N GLY A 181 -0.43 4.64 7.34
CA GLY A 181 0.47 5.50 8.10
C GLY A 181 0.69 5.04 9.54
N PHE A 182 -0.35 4.53 10.21
CA PHE A 182 -0.22 3.94 11.53
C PHE A 182 0.72 2.73 11.53
N ALA A 183 0.76 1.93 10.46
CA ALA A 183 1.74 0.86 10.30
C ALA A 183 3.19 1.36 10.43
N HIS A 184 3.44 2.59 9.98
CA HIS A 184 4.77 3.20 9.94
C HIS A 184 5.24 3.76 11.29
N ILE A 185 4.45 3.63 12.37
CA ILE A 185 4.96 3.89 13.73
C ILE A 185 6.16 2.99 14.07
N VAL A 186 6.28 1.82 13.41
CA VAL A 186 7.44 0.92 13.53
C VAL A 186 8.75 1.61 13.15
N ILE A 187 8.71 2.64 12.32
CA ILE A 187 9.90 3.43 11.93
C ILE A 187 10.35 4.35 13.06
N GLY A 188 9.44 4.79 13.94
CA GLY A 188 9.76 5.69 15.05
C GLY A 188 9.94 7.16 14.65
N GLN A 189 9.57 7.55 13.43
CA GLN A 189 9.69 8.91 12.91
C GLN A 189 8.31 9.51 12.58
N PRO A 190 7.91 10.64 13.21
CA PRO A 190 6.62 11.28 12.93
C PRO A 190 6.46 11.68 11.46
N PHE A 191 7.55 12.14 10.82
CA PHE A 191 7.54 12.46 9.39
C PHE A 191 7.16 11.25 8.54
N ALA A 192 7.72 10.06 8.83
CA ALA A 192 7.41 8.85 8.07
C ALA A 192 5.92 8.49 8.19
N VAL A 193 5.33 8.63 9.38
CA VAL A 193 3.90 8.41 9.60
C VAL A 193 3.06 9.38 8.76
N VAL A 194 3.30 10.68 8.84
CA VAL A 194 2.52 11.68 8.08
C VAL A 194 2.69 11.48 6.57
N ALA A 195 3.92 11.31 6.09
CA ALA A 195 4.22 11.10 4.68
C ALA A 195 3.52 9.83 4.15
N THR A 196 3.49 8.77 4.95
CA THR A 196 2.83 7.52 4.55
C THR A 196 1.32 7.59 4.70
N ILE A 197 0.72 8.41 5.57
CA ILE A 197 -0.73 8.69 5.50
C ILE A 197 -1.08 9.29 4.13
N LEU A 198 -0.34 10.31 3.70
CA LEU A 198 -0.59 10.99 2.43
C LEU A 198 -0.35 10.08 1.22
N GLY A 199 0.80 9.38 1.20
CA GLY A 199 1.10 8.38 0.18
C GLY A 199 0.09 7.23 0.19
N GLY A 200 -0.33 6.79 1.38
CA GLY A 200 -1.34 5.76 1.58
C GLY A 200 -2.67 6.15 0.96
N CYS A 201 -3.15 7.37 1.19
CA CYS A 201 -4.35 7.90 0.53
C CYS A 201 -4.19 7.94 -1.00
N LEU A 202 -3.04 8.40 -1.52
CA LEU A 202 -2.76 8.41 -2.97
C LEU A 202 -2.85 6.99 -3.57
N PHE A 203 -2.13 6.04 -2.98
CA PHE A 203 -2.11 4.65 -3.42
C PHE A 203 -3.49 3.98 -3.30
N ALA A 204 -4.24 4.29 -2.24
CA ALA A 204 -5.59 3.78 -2.03
C ALA A 204 -6.57 4.33 -3.06
N ALA A 205 -6.45 5.61 -3.42
CA ALA A 205 -7.22 6.22 -4.50
C ALA A 205 -6.87 5.57 -5.86
N ARG A 206 -5.58 5.40 -6.16
CA ARG A 206 -5.13 4.71 -7.38
C ARG A 206 -5.70 3.30 -7.48
N TYR A 207 -5.60 2.54 -6.40
CA TYR A 207 -6.07 1.18 -6.37
C TYR A 207 -7.60 1.12 -6.47
N GLN A 208 -8.33 2.02 -5.82
CA GLN A 208 -9.78 2.08 -5.95
C GLN A 208 -10.24 2.40 -7.38
N GLU A 209 -9.55 3.30 -8.07
CA GLU A 209 -9.83 3.69 -9.46
C GLU A 209 -9.54 2.54 -10.44
N THR A 210 -8.39 1.90 -10.30
CA THR A 210 -7.86 0.95 -11.30
C THR A 210 -8.16 -0.50 -10.96
N ARG A 211 -8.33 -0.79 -9.66
CA ARG A 211 -8.34 -2.12 -9.05
C ARG A 211 -7.15 -2.99 -9.49
N SER A 212 -6.04 -2.36 -9.85
CA SER A 212 -4.85 -3.02 -10.39
C SER A 212 -3.76 -3.02 -9.33
N PHE A 213 -3.39 -4.22 -8.87
CA PHE A 213 -2.24 -4.41 -7.98
C PHE A 213 -0.97 -3.82 -8.63
N TRP A 214 -0.76 -4.08 -9.92
CA TRP A 214 0.44 -3.62 -10.61
C TRP A 214 0.50 -2.09 -10.74
N ALA A 215 -0.64 -1.42 -10.92
CA ALA A 215 -0.66 0.04 -11.00
C ALA A 215 -0.18 0.68 -9.69
N VAL A 216 -0.73 0.22 -8.55
CA VAL A 216 -0.35 0.75 -7.24
C VAL A 216 1.05 0.29 -6.82
N PHE A 217 1.45 -0.94 -7.17
CA PHE A 217 2.79 -1.45 -6.93
C PHE A 217 3.86 -0.60 -7.63
N VAL A 218 3.64 -0.25 -8.90
CA VAL A 218 4.56 0.62 -9.67
C VAL A 218 4.59 2.03 -9.07
N GLU A 219 3.43 2.60 -8.76
CA GLU A 219 3.36 3.95 -8.17
C GLU A 219 4.07 4.01 -6.80
N HIS A 220 3.81 3.05 -5.92
CA HIS A 220 4.47 2.98 -4.62
C HIS A 220 5.98 2.70 -4.77
N THR A 221 6.38 1.78 -5.65
CA THR A 221 7.81 1.51 -5.91
C THR A 221 8.53 2.77 -6.37
N LEU A 222 7.93 3.55 -7.28
CA LEU A 222 8.50 4.78 -7.80
C LEU A 222 8.68 5.84 -6.70
N TRP A 223 7.65 6.04 -5.87
CA TRP A 223 7.72 6.96 -4.73
C TRP A 223 8.74 6.52 -3.68
N GLY A 224 8.76 5.24 -3.31
CA GLY A 224 9.73 4.70 -2.35
C GLY A 224 11.17 4.82 -2.85
N ALA A 225 11.42 4.43 -4.09
CA ALA A 225 12.73 4.57 -4.73
C ALA A 225 13.19 6.04 -4.74
N PHE A 226 12.29 6.97 -5.07
CA PHE A 226 12.59 8.40 -5.02
C PHE A 226 12.93 8.88 -3.61
N ILE A 227 12.13 8.54 -2.60
CA ILE A 227 12.38 8.93 -1.20
C ILE A 227 13.76 8.47 -0.72
N PHE A 228 14.12 7.19 -0.97
CA PHE A 228 15.44 6.68 -0.62
C PHE A 228 16.57 7.35 -1.41
N THR A 229 16.35 7.63 -2.69
CA THR A 229 17.37 8.19 -3.58
C THR A 229 17.60 9.68 -3.34
N ILE A 230 16.54 10.45 -3.11
CA ILE A 230 16.61 11.92 -3.03
C ILE A 230 17.21 12.41 -1.71
N GLY A 231 17.23 11.58 -0.67
CA GLY A 231 17.76 11.93 0.65
C GLY A 231 16.74 11.89 1.78
N LEU A 232 15.46 11.63 1.50
CA LEU A 232 14.42 11.50 2.53
C LEU A 232 14.36 10.12 3.18
N GLY A 233 15.00 9.10 2.59
CA GLY A 233 15.11 7.74 3.15
C GLY A 233 15.66 7.70 4.59
N ARG A 234 16.37 8.75 5.00
CA ARG A 234 16.86 8.98 6.36
C ARG A 234 15.75 8.88 7.42
N TYR A 235 14.53 9.28 7.07
CA TYR A 235 13.36 9.17 7.95
C TYR A 235 12.71 7.78 7.95
N PHE A 236 13.13 6.89 7.06
CA PHE A 236 12.51 5.57 6.83
C PHE A 236 13.41 4.40 7.25
N PHE A 237 14.46 4.68 8.02
CA PHE A 237 15.28 3.67 8.69
C PHE A 237 14.90 3.56 10.16
N THR A 238 14.76 2.34 10.66
CA THR A 238 14.48 2.05 12.09
C THR A 238 15.70 2.27 12.98
N GLY A 239 16.89 2.47 12.41
CA GLY A 239 18.16 2.56 13.15
C GLY A 239 18.64 1.21 13.72
N ILE A 240 17.94 0.11 13.43
CA ILE A 240 18.28 -1.24 13.85
C ILE A 240 18.94 -1.95 12.68
N SER A 241 20.10 -2.56 12.92
CA SER A 241 20.80 -3.35 11.90
C SER A 241 19.89 -4.48 11.42
N ASN A 242 19.80 -4.61 10.10
CA ASN A 242 19.15 -5.73 9.42
C ASN A 242 20.12 -6.91 9.19
N VAL A 243 21.34 -6.78 9.75
CA VAL A 243 22.46 -7.74 9.73
C VAL A 243 22.77 -8.12 11.16
#